data_AF-A0A7C5PUE6-F1
#
_entry.id   AF-A0A7C5PUE6-F1
#
_cell.length_a   1.000
_cell.length_b   1.000
_cell.length_c   1.000
_cell.angle_alpha   90.00
_cell.angle_beta   90.00
_cell.angle_gamma   90.00
#
_symmetry.space_group_name_H-M   'P 1'
#
loop_
_entity.id
_entity.type
_entity.pdbx_description
1 polymer ?
#
loop_
_entity_poly.entity_id
_entity_poly.type
_entity_poly.pdbx_seq_one_letter_code
_entity_poly.pdbx_strand_id
1 'polypeptide(L)'
;ERGRYARDAALLSLPVLGPLIKKSLVSRFSLSLSTLLKSGVPAVESLAVVKKTVGNKPLEEAVGRIHDRIIEGQEISSIMEKSGVFPPLVGYMIAVGEESGRLEEMLEIINEYYDEEIESATARFTSVLEPVMIIALAFIVGFVVLAVLLPIMEMGEIV
;
A
#
# COMPACT_ATOMS: atom_id res chain seq x y z
N GLU A 1 0.02 4.17 21.65
CA GLU A 1 0.18 3.11 20.63
C GLU A 1 -1.10 2.76 19.88
N ARG A 2 -2.24 2.54 20.57
CA ARG A 2 -3.56 2.25 19.96
C ARG A 2 -4.02 3.23 18.87
N GLY A 3 -3.74 4.53 19.02
CA GLY A 3 -4.11 5.55 18.03
C GLY A 3 -3.35 5.46 16.70
N ARG A 4 -2.09 4.99 16.71
CA ARG A 4 -1.31 4.76 15.48
C ARG A 4 -1.82 3.54 14.73
N TYR A 5 -2.06 2.45 15.47
CA TYR A 5 -2.62 1.22 14.90
C TYR A 5 -3.97 1.48 14.22
N ALA A 6 -4.89 2.19 14.88
CA ALA A 6 -6.22 2.48 14.32
C ALA A 6 -6.15 3.33 13.04
N ARG A 7 -5.25 4.33 12.98
CA ARG A 7 -5.05 5.15 11.79
C ARG A 7 -4.47 4.34 10.64
N ASP A 8 -3.42 3.57 10.91
CA ASP A 8 -2.75 2.76 9.91
C ASP A 8 -3.67 1.66 9.36
N ALA A 9 -4.47 1.03 10.24
CA ALA A 9 -5.48 0.06 9.83
C ALA A 9 -6.60 0.72 9.01
N ALA A 10 -7.05 1.91 9.40
CA ALA A 10 -8.05 2.67 8.64
C ALA A 10 -7.54 3.01 7.23
N LEU A 11 -6.29 3.46 7.11
CA LEU A 11 -5.66 3.74 5.81
C LEU A 11 -5.61 2.50 4.90
N LEU A 12 -5.30 1.32 5.47
CA LEU A 12 -5.31 0.06 4.73
C LEU A 12 -6.71 -0.41 4.30
N SER A 13 -7.77 0.07 4.97
CA SER A 13 -9.16 -0.30 4.69
C SER A 13 -9.86 0.60 3.67
N LEU A 14 -9.21 1.67 3.20
CA LEU A 14 -9.78 2.54 2.17
C LEU A 14 -9.93 1.79 0.84
N PRO A 15 -11.10 1.81 0.19
CA PRO A 15 -11.38 0.94 -0.97
C PRO A 15 -10.51 1.22 -2.19
N VAL A 16 -9.99 2.44 -2.31
CA VAL A 16 -9.23 2.91 -3.48
C VAL A 16 -7.74 3.06 -3.16
N LEU A 17 -7.41 3.64 -2.01
CA LEU A 17 -6.03 3.88 -1.57
C LEU A 17 -5.43 2.73 -0.75
N GLY A 18 -6.26 1.96 -0.05
CA GLY A 18 -5.82 0.88 0.84
C GLY A 18 -5.03 -0.22 0.12
N PRO A 19 -5.52 -0.76 -1.01
CA PRO A 19 -4.76 -1.73 -1.80
C PRO A 19 -3.41 -1.19 -2.28
N LEU A 20 -3.34 0.08 -2.71
CA LEU A 20 -2.11 0.70 -3.18
C LEU A 20 -1.08 0.89 -2.05
N ILE A 21 -1.54 1.35 -0.88
CA ILE A 21 -0.70 1.47 0.31
C ILE A 21 -0.18 0.09 0.73
N LYS A 22 -1.05 -0.93 0.73
CA LYS A 22 -0.67 -2.31 1.06
C LYS A 22 0.41 -2.83 0.10
N LYS A 23 0.24 -2.67 -1.21
CA LYS A 23 1.24 -3.04 -2.22
C LYS A 23 2.56 -2.31 -2.02
N SER A 24 2.54 -1.01 -1.73
CA SER A 24 3.75 -0.23 -1.47
C SER A 24 4.50 -0.68 -0.22
N LEU A 25 3.78 -0.98 0.85
CA LEU A 25 4.39 -1.48 2.08
C LEU A 25 5.02 -2.86 1.89
N VAL A 26 4.33 -3.75 1.17
CA VAL A 26 4.84 -5.08 0.82
C VAL A 26 6.06 -4.98 -0.09
N SER A 27 6.02 -4.12 -1.11
CA SER A 27 7.15 -3.89 -2.01
C SER A 27 8.42 -3.47 -1.24
N ARG A 28 8.30 -2.46 -0.36
CA ARG A 28 9.40 -2.00 0.50
C ARG A 28 9.90 -3.07 1.46
N PHE A 29 8.99 -3.86 2.02
CA PHE A 29 9.33 -5.01 2.87
C PHE A 29 10.19 -6.02 2.08
N SER A 30 9.74 -6.42 0.90
CA SER A 30 10.41 -7.43 0.07
C SER A 30 11.78 -6.94 -0.41
N LEU A 31 11.90 -5.69 -0.85
CA LEU A 31 13.18 -5.09 -1.24
C LEU A 31 14.17 -5.04 -0.07
N SER A 32 13.71 -4.59 1.10
CA SER A 32 14.57 -4.47 2.29
C SER A 32 15.04 -5.85 2.75
N LEU A 33 14.15 -6.83 2.78
CA LEU A 33 14.47 -8.19 3.20
C LEU A 33 15.41 -8.87 2.18
N SER A 34 15.11 -8.78 0.88
CA SER A 34 15.97 -9.31 -0.18
C SER A 34 17.38 -8.72 -0.10
N THR A 35 17.50 -7.40 0.05
CA THR A 35 18.79 -6.71 0.16
C THR A 35 19.65 -7.23 1.33
N LEU A 36 19.02 -7.41 2.50
CA LEU A 36 19.73 -7.90 3.70
C LEU A 36 20.14 -9.37 3.55
N LEU A 37 19.25 -10.22 3.03
CA LEU A 37 19.55 -11.63 2.79
C LEU A 37 20.65 -11.81 1.74
N LYS A 38 20.61 -11.06 0.63
CA LYS A 38 21.69 -11.02 -0.39
C LYS A 38 23.04 -10.58 0.19
N SER A 39 23.01 -9.75 1.23
CA SER A 39 24.22 -9.32 1.95
C SER A 39 24.75 -10.38 2.93
N GLY A 40 24.11 -11.55 3.02
CA GLY A 40 24.47 -12.63 3.93
C GLY A 40 23.98 -12.43 5.36
N VAL A 41 23.11 -11.45 5.61
CA VAL A 41 22.55 -11.22 6.95
C VAL A 41 21.53 -12.33 7.27
N PRO A 42 21.64 -13.03 8.41
CA PRO A 42 20.71 -14.10 8.77
C PRO A 42 19.24 -13.64 8.74
N ALA A 43 18.34 -14.51 8.29
CA ALA A 43 16.93 -14.15 8.08
C ALA A 43 16.23 -13.57 9.33
N VAL A 44 16.52 -14.11 10.51
CA VAL A 44 15.98 -13.62 11.78
C VAL A 44 16.44 -12.18 12.06
N GLU A 45 17.73 -11.90 11.87
CA GLU A 45 18.28 -10.55 12.06
C GLU A 45 17.74 -9.57 11.01
N SER A 46 17.68 -10.02 9.75
CA SER A 46 17.10 -9.25 8.65
C SER A 46 15.66 -8.83 8.95
N LEU A 47 14.82 -9.74 9.45
CA LEU A 47 13.44 -9.43 9.84
C LEU A 47 13.35 -8.47 11.02
N ALA A 48 14.27 -8.55 11.98
CA ALA A 48 14.33 -7.60 13.09
C ALA A 48 14.69 -6.18 12.61
N VAL A 49 15.52 -6.06 11.58
CA VAL A 49 15.83 -4.79 10.91
C VAL A 49 14.62 -4.29 10.13
N VAL A 50 14.05 -5.13 9.24
CA VAL A 50 12.91 -4.74 8.40
C VAL A 50 11.72 -4.32 9.25
N LYS A 51 11.42 -5.02 10.34
CA LYS A 51 10.36 -4.64 11.30
C LYS A 51 10.44 -3.16 11.72
N LYS A 52 11.65 -2.63 11.91
CA LYS A 52 11.85 -1.23 12.34
C LYS A 52 11.69 -0.22 11.20
N THR A 53 11.79 -0.65 9.95
CA THR A 53 11.79 0.24 8.77
C THR A 53 10.46 0.28 8.01
N VAL A 54 9.56 -0.69 8.18
CA VAL A 54 8.31 -0.78 7.40
C VAL A 54 7.30 0.36 7.63
N GLY A 55 7.41 1.11 8.73
CA GLY A 55 6.67 2.36 8.92
C GLY A 55 5.13 2.25 9.03
N ASN A 56 4.59 1.04 9.14
CA ASN A 56 3.15 0.76 9.29
C ASN A 56 2.92 -0.24 10.42
N LYS A 57 2.09 0.11 11.40
CA LYS A 57 1.97 -0.70 12.63
C LYS A 57 1.37 -2.11 12.41
N PRO A 58 0.30 -2.28 11.62
CA PRO A 58 -0.21 -3.60 11.26
C PRO A 58 0.84 -4.51 10.58
N LEU A 59 1.63 -3.95 9.67
CA LEU A 59 2.70 -4.69 9.01
C LEU A 59 3.87 -4.98 9.96
N GLU A 60 4.27 -4.04 10.81
CA GLU A 60 5.28 -4.23 11.85
C GLU A 60 4.92 -5.41 12.79
N GLU A 61 3.65 -5.50 13.20
CA GLU A 61 3.15 -6.62 14.01
C GLU A 61 3.15 -7.94 13.22
N ALA A 62 2.78 -7.91 11.94
CA ALA A 62 2.83 -9.09 11.09
C ALA A 62 4.28 -9.60 10.92
N VAL A 63 5.23 -8.71 10.64
CA VAL A 63 6.66 -9.05 10.55
C VAL A 63 7.19 -9.54 11.89
N GLY A 64 6.76 -8.94 13.01
CA GLY A 64 7.11 -9.40 14.36
C GLY A 64 6.64 -10.84 14.61
N ARG A 65 5.40 -11.17 14.24
CA ARG A 65 4.89 -12.54 14.35
C ARG A 65 5.67 -13.53 13.47
N ILE A 66 6.07 -13.12 12.26
CA ILE A 66 6.88 -13.95 11.37
C ILE A 66 8.25 -14.21 11.99
N HIS A 67 8.92 -13.16 12.50
CA HIS A 67 10.21 -13.25 13.17
C HIS A 67 10.18 -14.27 14.33
N ASP A 68 9.21 -14.14 15.24
CA ASP A 68 9.13 -15.01 16.43
C ASP A 68 8.92 -16.48 16.05
N ARG A 69 8.24 -16.73 14.92
CA ARG A 69 7.87 -18.06 14.46
C ARG A 69 8.96 -18.76 13.67
N ILE A 70 9.81 -18.01 12.97
CA ILE A 70 11.04 -18.55 12.36
C ILE A 70 11.98 -19.04 13.46
N ILE A 71 12.06 -18.33 14.59
CA ILE A 71 12.85 -18.77 15.75
C ILE A 71 12.32 -20.11 16.29
N GLU A 72 11.00 -20.31 16.25
CA GLU A 72 10.34 -21.57 16.61
C GLU A 72 10.47 -22.68 15.53
N GLY A 73 11.10 -22.39 14.38
CA GLY A 73 11.31 -23.35 13.29
C GLY A 73 10.09 -23.55 12.38
N GLN A 74 9.14 -22.61 12.34
CA GLN A 74 7.99 -22.66 11.43
C GLN A 74 8.30 -22.00 10.07
N GLU A 75 7.64 -22.49 9.02
CA GLU A 75 7.72 -21.94 7.66
C GLU A 75 7.09 -20.54 7.57
N ILE A 76 7.77 -19.62 6.87
CA ILE A 76 7.39 -18.21 6.75
C ILE A 76 6.06 -18.06 5.98
N SER A 77 5.94 -18.82 4.89
CA SER A 77 4.79 -18.79 3.98
C SER A 77 3.45 -18.98 4.70
N SER A 78 3.37 -19.97 5.61
CA SER A 78 2.16 -20.34 6.35
C SER A 78 1.59 -19.22 7.24
N ILE A 79 2.44 -18.25 7.61
CA ILE A 79 2.10 -17.16 8.55
C ILE A 79 1.75 -15.88 7.79
N MET A 80 2.40 -15.66 6.65
CA MET A 80 2.11 -14.52 5.79
C MET A 80 0.67 -14.56 5.28
N GLU A 81 0.18 -15.75 4.90
CA GLU A 81 -1.19 -15.95 4.46
C GLU A 81 -2.21 -15.63 5.56
N LYS A 82 -1.91 -16.00 6.82
CA LYS A 82 -2.79 -15.76 7.98
C LYS A 82 -2.77 -14.32 8.48
N SER A 83 -1.83 -13.49 8.02
CA SER A 83 -1.64 -12.13 8.53
C SER A 83 -2.71 -11.13 8.07
N GLY A 84 -3.38 -11.38 6.94
CA GLY A 84 -4.32 -10.45 6.28
C GLY A 84 -3.68 -9.16 5.71
N VAL A 85 -2.39 -8.93 5.98
CA VAL A 85 -1.63 -7.76 5.50
C VAL A 85 -0.94 -8.08 4.17
N PHE A 86 -0.41 -9.29 4.02
CA PHE A 86 0.22 -9.72 2.77
C PHE A 86 -0.83 -10.24 1.77
N PRO A 87 -0.77 -9.82 0.49
CA PRO A 87 -1.56 -10.45 -0.55
C PRO A 87 -1.17 -11.92 -0.75
N PRO A 88 -2.09 -12.78 -1.24
CA PRO A 88 -1.83 -14.22 -1.40
C PRO A 88 -0.60 -14.56 -2.24
N LEU A 89 -0.34 -13.77 -3.30
CA LEU A 89 0.83 -13.93 -4.16
C LEU A 89 2.15 -13.92 -3.39
N VAL A 90 2.25 -13.09 -2.35
CA VAL A 90 3.48 -12.99 -1.53
C VAL A 90 3.75 -14.29 -0.78
N GLY A 91 2.72 -14.85 -0.15
CA GLY A 91 2.84 -16.12 0.58
C GLY A 91 3.27 -17.26 -0.34
N TYR A 92 2.69 -17.33 -1.54
CA TYR A 92 3.04 -18.32 -2.56
C TYR A 92 4.49 -18.20 -3.03
N MET A 93 4.91 -17.00 -3.43
CA MET A 93 6.29 -16.75 -3.92
C MET A 93 7.33 -17.06 -2.84
N ILE A 94 7.02 -16.75 -1.57
CA ILE A 94 7.90 -17.06 -0.46
C ILE A 94 7.96 -18.56 -0.19
N ALA A 95 6.83 -19.28 -0.25
CA ALA A 95 6.84 -20.74 -0.14
C ALA A 95 7.75 -21.39 -1.20
N VAL A 96 7.62 -20.95 -2.46
CA VAL A 96 8.46 -21.41 -3.58
C VAL A 96 9.93 -21.06 -3.32
N GLY A 97 10.21 -19.86 -2.81
CA GLY A 97 11.55 -19.41 -2.47
C GLY A 97 12.19 -20.21 -1.33
N GLU A 98 11.42 -20.53 -0.28
CA GLU A 98 11.86 -21.35 0.85
C GLU A 98 12.18 -22.79 0.40
N GLU A 99 11.27 -23.43 -0.34
CA GLU A 99 11.45 -24.80 -0.82
C GLU A 99 12.63 -24.93 -1.79
N SER A 100 12.81 -23.93 -2.65
CA SER A 100 13.87 -23.94 -3.67
C SER A 100 15.19 -23.32 -3.23
N GLY A 101 15.27 -22.80 -2.00
CA GLY A 101 16.44 -22.11 -1.47
C GLY A 101 16.79 -20.81 -2.21
N ARG A 102 15.81 -20.15 -2.84
CA ARG A 102 15.96 -18.92 -3.63
C ARG A 102 15.03 -17.82 -3.12
N LEU A 103 14.94 -17.68 -1.81
CA LEU A 103 14.06 -16.70 -1.16
C LEU A 103 14.40 -15.26 -1.57
N GLU A 104 15.68 -14.95 -1.72
CA GLU A 104 16.18 -13.62 -2.10
C GLU A 104 15.69 -13.19 -3.48
N GLU A 105 15.73 -14.12 -4.44
CA GLU A 105 15.26 -13.94 -5.82
C GLU A 105 13.74 -13.76 -5.84
N MET A 106 13.00 -14.60 -5.11
CA MET A 106 11.53 -14.49 -5.07
C MET A 106 11.07 -13.16 -4.44
N LEU A 107 11.78 -12.68 -3.41
CA LEU A 107 11.49 -11.38 -2.80
C LEU A 107 11.77 -10.21 -3.76
N GLU A 108 12.80 -10.30 -4.59
CA GLU A 108 13.08 -9.29 -5.62
C GLU A 108 11.97 -9.26 -6.68
N ILE A 109 11.53 -10.42 -7.18
CA ILE A 109 10.40 -10.52 -8.11
C ILE A 109 9.12 -9.93 -7.51
N ILE A 110 8.86 -10.16 -6.21
CA ILE A 110 7.72 -9.56 -5.51
C ILE A 110 7.83 -8.02 -5.51
N ASN A 111 9.02 -7.46 -5.26
CA ASN A 111 9.24 -6.01 -5.27
C ASN A 111 9.00 -5.44 -6.67
N GLU A 112 9.63 -6.00 -7.70
CA GLU A 112 9.48 -5.55 -9.08
C GLU A 112 8.02 -5.56 -9.53
N TYR A 113 7.31 -6.68 -9.28
CA TYR A 113 5.90 -6.81 -9.62
C TYR A 113 5.02 -5.75 -8.95
N TYR A 114 5.19 -5.53 -7.65
CA TYR A 114 4.36 -4.54 -6.95
C TYR A 114 4.76 -3.11 -7.27
N ASP A 115 6.02 -2.81 -7.56
CA ASP A 115 6.45 -1.49 -8.01
C ASP A 115 5.81 -1.15 -9.37
N GLU A 116 5.78 -2.09 -10.32
CA GLU A 116 5.05 -1.91 -11.58
C GLU A 116 3.55 -1.68 -11.38
N GLU A 117 2.92 -2.45 -10.47
CA GLU A 117 1.50 -2.25 -10.15
C GLU A 117 1.22 -0.90 -9.49
N ILE A 118 2.13 -0.42 -8.63
CA ILE A 118 2.02 0.89 -7.98
C ILE A 118 2.18 2.01 -8.99
N GLU A 119 3.16 1.92 -9.90
CA GLU A 119 3.38 2.89 -10.96
C GLU A 119 2.16 2.96 -11.87
N SER A 120 1.66 1.80 -12.33
CA SER A 120 0.46 1.70 -13.16
C SER A 120 -0.77 2.29 -12.48
N ALA A 121 -0.97 2.02 -11.19
CA ALA A 121 -2.09 2.56 -10.44
C ALA A 121 -1.96 4.07 -10.26
N THR A 122 -0.75 4.56 -9.96
CA THR A 122 -0.47 6.00 -9.80
C THR A 122 -0.73 6.75 -11.11
N ALA A 123 -0.33 6.19 -12.25
CA ALA A 123 -0.62 6.77 -13.57
C ALA A 123 -2.13 6.87 -13.85
N ARG A 124 -2.90 5.84 -13.48
CA ARG A 124 -4.37 5.85 -13.60
C ARG A 124 -5.03 6.88 -12.67
N PHE A 125 -4.51 7.06 -11.47
CA PHE A 125 -5.00 8.12 -10.58
C PHE A 125 -4.75 9.50 -11.18
N THR A 126 -3.56 9.73 -11.72
CA THR A 126 -3.21 10.99 -12.37
C THR A 126 -4.09 11.26 -13.59
N SER A 127 -4.42 10.25 -14.40
CA SER A 127 -5.30 10.45 -15.57
C SER A 127 -6.75 10.74 -15.20
N VAL A 128 -7.26 10.19 -14.08
CA VAL A 128 -8.62 10.49 -13.59
C VAL A 128 -8.71 11.88 -12.94
N LEU A 129 -7.62 12.40 -12.40
CA LEU A 129 -7.59 13.74 -11.82
C LEU A 129 -7.91 14.83 -12.85
N GLU A 130 -7.49 14.68 -14.11
CA GLU A 130 -7.74 15.68 -15.15
C GLU A 130 -9.25 15.90 -15.43
N PRO A 131 -10.07 14.86 -15.73
CA PRO A 131 -11.52 15.01 -15.86
C PRO A 131 -12.20 15.58 -14.60
N VAL A 132 -11.76 15.16 -13.41
CA VAL A 132 -12.32 15.64 -12.14
C VAL A 132 -12.10 17.15 -11.98
N MET A 133 -10.91 17.64 -12.33
CA MET A 133 -10.59 19.07 -12.29
C MET A 133 -11.44 19.88 -13.27
N ILE A 134 -11.70 19.36 -14.49
CA ILE A 134 -12.57 20.01 -15.47
C ILE A 134 -14.01 20.11 -14.96
N ILE A 135 -14.55 19.02 -14.40
CA ILE A 135 -15.90 19.00 -13.84
C ILE A 135 -16.00 19.97 -12.66
N ALA A 136 -15.02 19.99 -11.77
CA ALA A 136 -14.98 20.93 -10.66
C ALA A 136 -14.95 22.39 -11.14
N LEU A 137 -14.15 22.70 -12.16
CA LEU A 137 -14.12 24.03 -12.78
C LEU A 137 -15.50 24.40 -13.37
N ALA A 138 -16.14 23.48 -14.09
CA ALA A 138 -17.45 23.69 -14.67
C ALA A 138 -18.51 23.99 -13.59
N PHE A 139 -18.48 23.27 -12.46
CA PHE A 139 -19.35 23.56 -11.31
C PHE A 139 -19.07 24.95 -10.71
N ILE A 140 -17.81 25.32 -10.52
CA ILE A 140 -17.44 26.63 -9.98
C ILE A 140 -17.94 27.76 -10.90
N VAL A 141 -17.66 27.65 -12.20
CA VAL A 141 -18.10 28.65 -13.19
C VAL A 141 -19.63 28.72 -13.26
N GLY A 142 -20.30 27.58 -13.32
CA GLY A 142 -21.76 27.51 -13.33
C GLY A 142 -22.38 28.11 -12.07
N PHE A 143 -21.80 27.83 -10.90
CA PHE A 143 -22.23 28.42 -9.63
C PHE A 143 -22.10 29.94 -9.63
N VAL A 144 -20.98 30.48 -10.11
CA VAL A 144 -20.76 31.94 -10.23
C VAL A 144 -21.77 32.57 -11.20
N VAL A 145 -22.01 31.96 -12.35
CA VAL A 145 -22.98 32.46 -13.34
C VAL A 145 -24.39 32.51 -12.74
N LEU A 146 -24.84 31.44 -12.08
CA LEU A 146 -26.15 31.41 -11.43
C LEU A 146 -26.25 32.45 -10.31
N ALA A 147 -25.21 32.59 -9.48
CA ALA A 147 -25.16 33.57 -8.40
C ALA A 147 -25.27 35.02 -8.90
N VAL A 148 -24.80 35.31 -10.12
CA VAL A 148 -24.88 36.64 -10.74
C VAL A 148 -26.18 36.86 -11.51
N LEU A 149 -26.65 35.86 -12.27
CA LEU A 149 -27.82 36.00 -13.13
C LEU A 149 -29.15 36.02 -12.37
N LEU A 150 -29.27 35.23 -11.28
CA LEU A 150 -30.51 35.16 -10.51
C LEU A 150 -30.94 36.54 -9.95
N PRO A 151 -30.07 37.32 -9.27
CA PRO A 151 -30.43 38.66 -8.80
C PRO A 151 -30.77 39.64 -9.94
N ILE A 152 -30.11 39.54 -11.09
CA ILE A 152 -30.37 40.43 -12.24
C ILE A 152 -31.78 40.17 -12.81
N MET A 153 -32.17 38.90 -12.90
CA MET A 153 -33.53 38.52 -13.33
C MET A 153 -34.60 39.06 -12.37
N GLU A 154 -34.38 38.93 -11.06
CA GLU A 154 -35.29 39.47 -10.04
C GLU A 154 -35.39 41.00 -10.12
N MET A 155 -34.29 41.71 -10.38
CA MET A 155 -34.33 43.16 -10.58
C MET A 155 -35.04 43.58 -11.89
N GLY A 156 -35.03 42.73 -12.92
CA GLY A 156 -35.69 42.99 -14.20
C GLY A 156 -37.20 42.81 -14.17
N GLU A 157 -37.75 41.96 -13.30
CA GLU A 157 -39.20 41.80 -13.14
C GLU A 157 -39.87 42.92 -12.32
N ILE A 158 -39.08 43.76 -11.63
CA ILE A 158 -39.58 44.83 -10.75
C ILE A 158 -39.77 46.18 -11.51
N VAL A 159 -39.51 46.22 -12.82
CA VAL A 159 -39.65 47.43 -13.67
C VAL A 159 -40.86 47.35 -14.59
#